data_AF-A0A9E5AJQ6-F1
#
_entry.id   AF-A0A9E5AJQ6-F1
#
_cell.length_a   1.000
_cell.length_b   1.000
_cell.length_c   1.000
_cell.angle_alpha   90.00
_cell.angle_beta   90.00
_cell.angle_gamma   90.00
#
_symmetry.space_group_name_H-M   'P 1'
#
loop_
_entity.id
_entity.type
_entity.pdbx_description
1 polymer ?
#
loop_
_entity_poly.entity_id
_entity_poly.type
_entity_poly.pdbx_seq_one_letter_code
_entity_poly.pdbx_strand_id
1 'polypeptide(L)'
;MALSISTPFPGMPQGKPAGVACLHLTSRYACGLYEHPQRPRCCGGLQPSREMCGDTREEALAYLDALELATAPHTITGARAARAVTRRAG
;
A
#
# COMPACT_ATOMS: atom_id res chain seq x y z
N MET A 1 -0.73 10.16 3.93
CA MET A 1 -1.06 8.75 3.68
C MET A 1 0.21 8.04 3.22
N ALA A 2 0.69 7.08 4.02
CA ALA A 2 2.00 6.46 3.86
C ALA A 2 2.00 5.15 3.06
N LEU A 3 0.86 4.45 2.90
CA LEU A 3 0.77 3.23 2.09
C LEU A 3 1.14 3.44 0.61
N SER A 4 1.70 2.42 -0.04
CA SER A 4 2.00 2.45 -1.47
C SER A 4 0.71 2.46 -2.32
N ILE A 5 0.79 3.08 -3.49
CA ILE A 5 -0.28 3.13 -4.48
C ILE A 5 0.35 2.75 -5.81
N SER A 6 0.08 1.54 -6.29
CA SER A 6 0.70 1.01 -7.53
C SER A 6 0.00 1.48 -8.80
N THR A 7 -1.16 2.14 -8.70
CA THR A 7 -1.92 2.65 -9.84
C THR A 7 -1.69 4.15 -10.04
N PRO A 8 -1.54 4.63 -11.28
CA PRO A 8 -1.44 6.07 -11.59
C PRO A 8 -2.66 6.87 -11.11
N PHE A 9 -2.44 8.12 -10.73
CA PHE A 9 -3.49 9.10 -10.42
C PHE A 9 -2.98 10.54 -10.67
N PRO A 10 -3.84 11.57 -10.64
CA PRO A 10 -3.44 12.95 -10.99
C PRO A 10 -2.18 13.38 -10.24
N GLY A 11 -1.18 13.89 -10.95
CA GLY A 11 0.10 14.33 -10.37
C GLY A 11 1.06 13.21 -9.90
N MET A 12 0.64 11.93 -9.90
CA MET A 12 1.49 10.78 -9.54
C MET A 12 1.37 9.67 -10.60
N PRO A 13 1.96 9.85 -11.80
CA PRO A 13 1.78 8.95 -12.94
C PRO A 13 2.42 7.56 -12.73
N GLN A 14 3.39 7.43 -11.83
CA GLN A 14 4.01 6.14 -11.45
C GLN A 14 3.40 5.58 -10.16
N GLY A 15 2.29 6.14 -9.70
CA GLY A 15 1.75 5.86 -8.38
C GLY A 15 2.55 6.55 -7.27
N LYS A 16 2.37 6.08 -6.04
CA LYS A 16 2.97 6.66 -4.84
C LYS A 16 3.75 5.58 -4.09
N PRO A 17 5.06 5.74 -3.83
CA PRO A 17 5.80 4.81 -2.99
C PRO A 17 5.27 4.80 -1.54
N ALA A 18 5.54 3.70 -0.82
CA ALA A 18 5.36 3.63 0.63
C ALA A 18 6.25 4.68 1.32
N GLY A 19 5.82 5.20 2.47
CA GLY A 19 6.52 6.25 3.24
C GLY A 19 6.50 7.65 2.61
N VAL A 20 6.19 7.78 1.32
CA VAL A 20 6.12 9.08 0.63
C VAL A 20 4.77 9.76 0.88
N ALA A 21 4.80 11.04 1.26
CA ALA A 21 3.62 11.86 1.41
C ALA A 21 2.92 12.10 0.05
N CYS A 22 1.60 11.94 0.01
CA CYS A 22 0.81 12.19 -1.20
C CYS A 22 0.73 13.69 -1.49
N LEU A 23 0.95 14.11 -2.74
CA LEU A 23 0.93 15.52 -3.13
C LEU A 23 -0.44 16.19 -2.95
N HIS A 24 -1.52 15.41 -2.85
CA HIS A 24 -2.88 15.91 -2.60
C HIS A 24 -3.22 16.05 -1.12
N LEU A 25 -2.26 15.81 -0.21
CA LEU A 25 -2.50 16.10 1.21
C LEU A 25 -2.55 17.61 1.42
N THR A 26 -3.60 18.07 2.09
CA THR A 26 -3.66 19.44 2.59
C THR A 26 -2.75 19.59 3.82
N SER A 27 -2.53 20.83 4.25
CA SER A 27 -1.80 21.13 5.50
C SER A 27 -2.44 20.52 6.76
N ARG A 28 -3.73 20.14 6.69
CA ARG A 28 -4.45 19.43 7.76
C ARG A 28 -4.44 17.91 7.60
N TYR A 29 -3.61 17.36 6.71
CA TYR A 29 -3.55 15.93 6.39
C TYR A 29 -4.86 15.35 5.82
N ALA A 30 -5.75 16.18 5.29
CA ALA A 30 -6.93 15.72 4.54
C ALA A 30 -6.56 15.42 3.07
N CYS A 31 -7.29 14.51 2.44
CA CYS A 31 -7.10 14.19 1.02
C CYS A 31 -7.86 15.19 0.14
N GLY A 32 -7.17 15.96 -0.69
CA GLY A 32 -7.79 16.87 -1.67
C GLY A 32 -8.60 16.17 -2.76
N LEU A 33 -8.41 14.86 -2.94
CA LEU A 33 -9.19 14.03 -3.87
C LEU A 33 -10.36 13.30 -3.21
N TYR A 34 -10.72 13.58 -1.94
CA TYR A 34 -11.65 12.73 -1.18
C TYR A 34 -12.95 12.40 -1.90
N GLU A 35 -13.56 13.41 -2.54
CA GLU A 35 -14.82 13.33 -3.30
C GLU A 35 -14.59 13.22 -4.82
N HIS A 36 -13.34 13.18 -5.27
CA HIS A 36 -13.00 13.19 -6.68
C HIS A 36 -13.03 11.76 -7.27
N PRO A 37 -13.61 11.52 -8.46
CA PRO A 37 -13.66 10.19 -9.07
C PRO A 37 -12.29 9.61 -9.39
N GLN A 38 -11.26 10.45 -9.51
CA GLN A 38 -9.86 10.02 -9.71
C GLN A 38 -9.12 9.68 -8.40
N ARG A 39 -9.80 9.67 -7.25
CA ARG A 39 -9.23 9.15 -6.00
C ARG A 39 -8.81 7.69 -6.21
N PRO A 40 -7.56 7.32 -5.90
CA PRO A 40 -7.11 5.93 -6.06
C PRO A 40 -8.02 4.95 -5.32
N ARG A 41 -8.42 3.86 -5.99
CA ARG A 41 -9.36 2.87 -5.42
C ARG A 41 -8.86 2.28 -4.11
N CYS A 42 -7.55 2.02 -3.96
CA CYS A 42 -6.97 1.54 -2.71
C CYS A 42 -7.20 2.53 -1.56
N CYS A 43 -7.11 3.84 -1.83
CA CYS A 43 -7.35 4.88 -0.82
C CYS A 43 -8.84 5.05 -0.46
N GLY A 44 -9.75 4.71 -1.38
CA GLY A 44 -11.20 4.70 -1.11
C GLY A 44 -11.69 3.42 -0.43
N GLY A 45 -11.05 2.29 -0.74
CA GLY A 45 -11.37 0.97 -0.19
C GLY A 45 -10.70 0.65 1.14
N LEU A 46 -9.71 1.44 1.58
CA LEU A 46 -9.07 1.24 2.88
C LEU A 46 -10.10 1.42 4.00
N GLN A 47 -10.25 0.39 4.83
CA GLN A 47 -11.12 0.38 6.00
C GLN A 47 -10.25 0.41 7.26
N PRO A 48 -9.93 1.59 7.81
CA PRO A 48 -9.08 1.70 8.98
C PRO A 48 -9.70 1.06 10.23
N SER A 49 -8.92 0.27 10.95
CA SER A 49 -9.29 -0.28 12.26
C SER A 49 -8.67 0.55 13.40
N ARG A 50 -9.17 0.37 14.63
CA ARG A 50 -8.57 1.02 15.82
C ARG A 50 -7.10 0.64 16.00
N GLU A 51 -6.77 -0.63 15.77
CA GLU A 51 -5.40 -1.15 15.85
C GLU A 51 -4.48 -0.47 14.83
N MET A 52 -4.96 -0.26 13.60
CA MET A 52 -4.20 0.43 12.56
C MET A 52 -4.00 1.92 12.87
N CYS A 53 -4.97 2.57 13.51
CA CYS A 53 -4.91 4.01 13.78
C CYS A 53 -4.08 4.36 15.03
N GLY A 54 -4.01 3.47 16.01
CA GLY A 54 -3.35 3.76 17.29
C GLY A 54 -3.93 4.99 18.00
N ASP A 55 -3.18 5.51 18.97
CA ASP A 55 -3.47 6.77 19.67
C ASP A 55 -2.59 7.92 19.14
N THR A 56 -1.49 7.60 18.44
CA THR A 56 -0.57 8.59 17.84
C THR A 56 -0.39 8.40 16.35
N ARG A 57 0.05 9.46 15.66
CA ARG A 57 0.37 9.40 14.23
C ARG A 57 1.51 8.41 13.98
N GLU A 58 2.49 8.38 14.87
CA GLU A 58 3.69 7.57 14.80
C GLU A 58 3.32 6.07 14.87
N GLU A 59 2.39 5.70 15.76
CA GLU A 59 1.83 4.34 15.81
C GLU A 59 1.12 3.97 14.51
N ALA A 60 0.27 4.85 13.99
CA ALA A 60 -0.45 4.59 12.74
C ALA A 60 0.52 4.37 11.56
N LEU A 61 1.58 5.17 11.49
CA LEU A 61 2.61 5.04 10.47
C LEU A 61 3.41 3.74 10.63
N ALA A 62 3.81 3.39 11.85
CA ALA A 62 4.50 2.13 12.13
C ALA A 62 3.67 0.90 11.75
N TYR A 63 2.36 0.93 12.02
CA TYR A 63 1.46 -0.14 11.62
C TYR A 63 1.34 -0.25 10.10
N LEU A 64 1.17 0.89 9.41
CA LEU A 64 1.12 0.92 7.94
C LEU A 64 2.42 0.42 7.31
N ASP A 65 3.59 0.78 7.85
CA ASP A 65 4.88 0.31 7.36
C ASP A 65 5.04 -1.21 7.55
N ALA A 66 4.57 -1.75 8.68
CA ALA A 66 4.54 -3.20 8.90
C ALA A 66 3.64 -3.91 7.89
N LEU A 67 2.47 -3.36 7.58
CA LEU A 67 1.57 -3.89 6.54
C LEU A 67 2.20 -3.84 5.14
N GLU A 68 2.86 -2.74 4.78
CA GLU A 68 3.55 -2.62 3.49
C GLU A 68 4.64 -3.68 3.34
N LEU A 69 5.43 -3.94 4.39
CA LEU A 69 6.43 -5.00 4.38
C LEU A 69 5.80 -6.39 4.26
N ALA A 70 4.72 -6.65 5.00
CA ALA A 70 4.05 -7.95 5.01
C ALA A 70 3.30 -8.25 3.70
N THR A 71 2.87 -7.22 2.97
CA THR A 71 2.05 -7.35 1.76
C THR A 71 2.76 -6.87 0.50
N ALA A 72 4.05 -6.54 0.60
CA ALA A 72 4.87 -6.14 -0.53
C ALA A 72 4.74 -7.18 -1.66
N PRO A 73 4.48 -6.76 -2.91
CA PRO A 73 4.31 -7.69 -4.00
C PRO A 73 5.57 -8.52 -4.17
N HIS A 74 5.45 -9.84 -3.99
CA HIS A 74 6.52 -10.75 -4.38
C HIS A 74 6.64 -10.68 -5.90
N THR A 75 7.76 -10.19 -6.42
CA THR A 75 8.08 -10.39 -7.84
C THR A 75 8.15 -11.89 -8.07
N ILE A 76 7.12 -12.46 -8.70
CA ILE A 76 7.21 -13.81 -9.25
C ILE A 76 8.23 -13.72 -10.38
N THR A 77 9.49 -13.98 -10.07
CA THR A 77 10.54 -14.08 -11.08
C THR A 77 10.28 -15.32 -11.93
N GLY A 78 9.58 -15.12 -13.03
CA GLY A 78 9.59 -15.99 -14.20
C GLY A 78 8.48 -17.05 -14.26
N ALA A 79 7.98 -17.23 -15.47
CA ALA A 79 7.27 -18.42 -15.90
C ALA A 79 7.93 -19.72 -15.37
N ARG A 80 7.11 -20.65 -14.89
CA ARG A 80 7.44 -22.07 -14.58
C ARG A 80 8.71 -22.30 -13.75
N ALA A 81 8.57 -22.30 -12.42
CA ALA A 81 9.36 -23.21 -11.58
C ALA A 81 8.64 -24.56 -11.48
N ALA A 82 8.72 -25.34 -12.56
CA ALA A 82 8.61 -26.78 -12.45
C ALA A 82 9.78 -27.30 -11.56
N ARG A 83 9.49 -28.31 -10.74
CA ARG A 83 10.41 -29.09 -9.89
C ARG A 83 10.86 -28.46 -8.57
N ALA A 84 10.06 -28.72 -7.53
CA ALA A 84 10.57 -29.00 -6.19
C ALA A 84 9.69 -30.01 -5.43
N VAL A 85 9.34 -31.14 -6.08
CA VAL A 85 9.01 -32.40 -5.39
C VAL A 85 9.80 -33.52 -6.07
N THR A 86 11.12 -33.48 -5.91
CA THR A 86 11.94 -34.69 -5.96
C THR A 86 12.29 -35.04 -4.53
N ARG A 87 11.50 -35.95 -3.92
CA ARG A 87 11.92 -37.04 -3.01
C ARG A 87 10.79 -37.54 -2.10
N ARG A 88 10.15 -38.63 -2.51
CA ARG A 88 9.85 -39.84 -1.71
C ARG A 88 9.45 -40.92 -2.72
N ALA A 89 10.35 -41.79 -3.15
CA ALA A 89 10.80 -43.00 -2.44
C ALA A 89 9.64 -44.00 -2.27
N GLY A 90 9.75 -45.15 -2.93
CA GLY A 90 8.85 -46.30 -2.79
C GLY A 90 8.41 -46.83 -4.14
#